data_AF-A0A5M6BX61-F1
#
_entry.id   AF-A0A5M6BX61-F1
#
_cell.length_a   1.000
_cell.length_b   1.000
_cell.length_c   1.000
_cell.angle_alpha   90.00
_cell.angle_beta   90.00
_cell.angle_gamma   90.00
#
_symmetry.space_group_name_H-M   'P 1'
#
loop_
_entity.id
_entity.type
_entity.pdbx_description
1 polymer ?
#
loop_
_entity_poly.entity_id
_entity_poly.type
_entity_poly.pdbx_seq_one_letter_code
_entity_poly.pdbx_strand_id
1 'polypeptide(L)'
;MRVAVIGSGLAGLTTAYFLRRQGVEVWLIEKSPKLGFHSQSVDVTPQEVDEKEDVKGNATGSHSRNSEDEKDDSRWIVDVPMRGFQGGYYPLLLSLYSHLGIPFRRTNYTYSFTSSSTYFIHSGSSGFSIPSLPSSAYTSPFAFIHHLLSFLGVALCYILLVVLSFMAWHDVLPPSLTENDLTLREFTTNLTAFLARPIAIPLIGYSPWTPLGEVFESFVGTIVLPLFSAVGTMTSSDVWSVPVRVVLDYIHQTLGTDHYHFDKGYSAADVASRLSAPVKAQGKDYVRVGTEITGLEYAIGGGVRVKLRTVSASTEDGGEEEGLRVDKVVLATQASVAKMLLSGLEKSLKEWGEEKEKVKVGVMRNALGKVQYRETIVITHRDTSILPPIANRRDINLFLPPASASSSSSRRTKSPSSPSLPSNHNLSQHTASTPLFDPSEKGIYTMATQIIQSPRGDLEPVLQTTNPVIPINPNKVLSISRLERALPLKRPTETIHALRPNSPNSLVYLVGSYAYPGIPLLEGCVGSAKLAVENILASDKAAREKVAKLDGSAKKEKKRVGWFAWQRGGLGVGDVDWDVGRGSRIVRIWRWRRKEQ
;
A
#
# COMPACT_ATOMS: atom_id res chain seq x y z
N MET A 1 -18.40 8.31 -24.15
CA MET A 1 -17.93 7.09 -23.48
C MET A 1 -18.31 7.18 -22.01
N ARG A 2 -18.94 6.13 -21.49
CA ARG A 2 -19.41 5.94 -20.11
C ARG A 2 -18.56 4.89 -19.41
N VAL A 3 -18.04 5.19 -18.23
CA VAL A 3 -17.16 4.28 -17.48
C VAL A 3 -17.65 4.15 -16.04
N ALA A 4 -17.78 2.92 -15.55
CA ALA A 4 -17.94 2.66 -14.12
C ALA A 4 -16.57 2.35 -13.50
N VAL A 5 -16.21 3.05 -12.44
CA VAL A 5 -15.03 2.80 -11.61
C VAL A 5 -15.52 2.22 -10.28
N ILE A 6 -15.17 0.96 -10.03
CA ILE A 6 -15.66 0.18 -8.90
C ILE A 6 -14.57 0.12 -7.83
N GLY A 7 -14.81 0.77 -6.69
CA GLY A 7 -13.87 0.95 -5.59
C GLY A 7 -13.26 2.36 -5.58
N SER A 8 -13.30 3.01 -4.41
CA SER A 8 -12.82 4.39 -4.20
C SER A 8 -11.56 4.47 -3.32
N GLY A 9 -10.74 3.42 -3.37
CA GLY A 9 -9.34 3.52 -2.96
C GLY A 9 -8.53 4.44 -3.90
N LEU A 10 -7.25 4.68 -3.59
CA LEU A 10 -6.41 5.61 -4.36
C LEU A 10 -6.40 5.32 -5.87
N ALA A 11 -6.34 4.05 -6.27
CA ALA A 11 -6.31 3.66 -7.69
C ALA A 11 -7.61 4.04 -8.42
N GLY A 12 -8.76 3.77 -7.80
CA GLY A 12 -10.07 4.10 -8.36
C GLY A 12 -10.31 5.60 -8.43
N LEU A 13 -10.04 6.32 -7.33
CA LEU A 13 -10.13 7.79 -7.29
C LEU A 13 -9.23 8.45 -8.35
N THR A 14 -7.98 7.99 -8.49
CA THR A 14 -7.04 8.50 -9.49
C THR A 14 -7.53 8.24 -10.91
N THR A 15 -8.03 7.02 -11.18
CA THR A 15 -8.57 6.66 -12.50
C THR A 15 -9.78 7.52 -12.85
N ALA A 16 -10.73 7.65 -11.90
CA ALA A 16 -11.95 8.41 -12.09
C ALA A 16 -11.67 9.90 -12.33
N TYR A 17 -10.74 10.48 -11.56
CA TYR A 17 -10.28 11.85 -11.71
C TYR A 17 -9.76 12.14 -13.12
N PHE A 18 -8.81 11.34 -13.61
CA PHE A 18 -8.18 11.60 -14.91
C PHE A 18 -9.09 11.29 -16.09
N LEU A 19 -9.93 10.25 -16.02
CA LEU A 19 -10.94 10.01 -17.05
C LEU A 19 -11.90 11.18 -17.14
N ARG A 20 -12.38 11.67 -15.99
CA ARG A 20 -13.32 12.79 -15.96
C ARG A 20 -12.73 14.08 -16.50
N ARG A 21 -11.47 14.38 -16.16
CA ARG A 21 -10.69 15.51 -16.73
C ARG A 21 -10.61 15.48 -18.26
N GLN A 22 -10.74 14.31 -18.88
CA GLN A 22 -10.74 14.14 -20.34
C GLN A 22 -12.15 14.10 -20.95
N GLY A 23 -13.18 14.45 -20.17
CA GLY A 23 -14.56 14.54 -20.63
C GLY A 23 -15.31 13.20 -20.65
N VAL A 24 -14.72 12.12 -20.12
CA VAL A 24 -15.41 10.83 -19.98
C VAL A 24 -16.48 10.92 -18.89
N GLU A 25 -17.64 10.35 -19.14
CA GLU A 25 -18.70 10.26 -18.14
C GLU A 25 -18.38 9.10 -17.18
N VAL A 26 -18.25 9.38 -15.89
CA VAL A 26 -17.70 8.43 -14.91
C VAL A 26 -18.61 8.26 -13.72
N TRP A 27 -18.98 7.02 -13.40
CA TRP A 27 -19.58 6.65 -12.12
C TRP A 27 -18.51 6.06 -11.22
N LEU A 28 -18.34 6.62 -10.02
CA LEU A 28 -17.48 6.09 -8.97
C LEU A 28 -18.36 5.42 -7.92
N ILE A 29 -18.18 4.12 -7.71
CA ILE A 29 -19.05 3.32 -6.85
C ILE A 29 -18.22 2.69 -5.73
N GLU A 30 -18.71 2.80 -4.49
CA GLU A 30 -18.04 2.37 -3.28
C GLU A 30 -19.00 1.66 -2.33
N LYS A 31 -18.59 0.50 -1.81
CA LYS A 31 -19.38 -0.29 -0.85
C LYS A 31 -19.41 0.35 0.53
N SER A 32 -18.33 0.98 0.96
CA SER A 32 -18.24 1.70 2.23
C SER A 32 -19.15 2.95 2.23
N PRO A 33 -19.69 3.37 3.39
CA PRO A 33 -20.44 4.63 3.49
C PRO A 33 -19.58 5.90 3.29
N LYS A 34 -18.25 5.76 3.20
CA LYS A 34 -17.29 6.85 2.95
C LYS A 34 -16.36 6.46 1.81
N LEU A 35 -15.65 7.43 1.24
CA LEU A 35 -14.62 7.15 0.24
C LEU A 35 -13.51 6.26 0.82
N GLY A 36 -13.19 5.18 0.11
CA GLY A 36 -12.38 4.07 0.59
C GLY A 36 -10.94 4.44 0.94
N PHE A 37 -10.35 5.43 0.27
CA PHE A 37 -8.95 5.80 0.54
C PHE A 37 -8.71 6.26 1.99
N HIS A 38 -9.70 6.90 2.64
CA HIS A 38 -9.58 7.42 4.00
C HIS A 38 -10.61 6.83 4.98
N SER A 39 -11.36 5.80 4.58
CA SER A 39 -12.52 5.29 5.33
C SER A 39 -12.19 4.72 6.70
N GLN A 40 -10.92 4.38 6.95
CA GLN A 40 -10.43 3.82 8.22
C GLN A 40 -9.75 4.86 9.13
N SER A 41 -9.59 6.10 8.66
CA SER A 41 -8.92 7.16 9.43
C SER A 41 -9.72 7.50 10.67
N VAL A 42 -9.00 7.84 11.74
CA VAL A 42 -9.57 8.02 13.08
C VAL A 42 -9.54 9.50 13.44
N ASP A 43 -10.67 10.01 13.92
CA ASP A 43 -10.73 11.31 14.56
C ASP A 43 -10.30 11.16 16.02
N VAL A 44 -9.20 11.80 16.39
CA VAL A 44 -8.71 11.82 17.76
C VAL A 44 -9.26 13.07 18.42
N THR A 45 -10.26 12.88 19.29
CA THR A 45 -10.78 13.96 20.12
C THR A 45 -9.91 14.14 21.38
N PRO A 46 -9.89 15.37 21.94
CA PRO A 46 -9.42 15.56 23.31
C PRO A 46 -10.13 14.57 24.23
N GLN A 47 -9.37 13.94 25.12
CA GLN A 47 -9.98 13.16 26.18
C GLN A 47 -10.67 14.19 27.09
N GLU A 48 -11.99 14.10 27.27
CA GLU A 48 -12.65 14.80 28.37
C GLU A 48 -11.90 14.36 29.62
N VAL A 49 -11.18 15.30 30.24
CA VAL A 49 -10.62 15.07 31.56
C VAL A 49 -11.81 14.76 32.44
N ASP A 50 -11.81 13.63 33.13
CA ASP A 50 -12.78 13.33 34.17
C ASP A 50 -12.64 14.40 35.27
N GLU A 51 -13.28 15.55 35.07
CA GLU A 51 -13.61 16.49 36.13
C GLU A 51 -14.66 15.77 36.99
N LYS A 52 -14.16 15.11 38.03
CA LYS A 52 -15.01 14.72 39.15
C LYS A 52 -15.68 15.99 39.70
N GLU A 53 -17.00 15.98 39.60
CA GLU A 53 -17.99 16.65 40.45
C GLU A 53 -17.69 18.11 40.83
N ASP A 54 -18.39 19.06 40.21
CA ASP A 54 -19.55 19.65 40.90
C ASP A 54 -20.37 20.62 40.03
N VAL A 55 -21.66 20.67 40.36
CA VAL A 55 -22.71 21.64 39.98
C VAL A 55 -23.55 21.35 38.72
N LYS A 56 -24.76 20.88 39.02
CA LYS A 56 -25.99 20.82 38.21
C LYS A 56 -26.24 22.10 37.39
N GLY A 57 -26.61 21.94 36.12
CA GLY A 57 -27.27 22.99 35.34
C GLY A 57 -27.71 22.52 33.96
N ASN A 58 -29.03 22.38 33.78
CA ASN A 58 -29.70 22.09 32.51
C ASN A 58 -29.24 23.02 31.36
N ALA A 59 -29.01 22.46 30.17
CA ALA A 59 -29.60 22.98 28.93
C ALA A 59 -29.40 22.02 27.74
N THR A 60 -30.53 21.66 27.14
CA THR A 60 -30.72 21.05 25.83
C THR A 60 -30.11 21.87 24.69
N GLY A 61 -29.45 21.21 23.73
CA GLY A 61 -28.95 21.86 22.52
C GLY A 61 -28.35 20.91 21.49
N SER A 62 -29.20 20.10 20.85
CA SER A 62 -28.86 19.49 19.55
C SER A 62 -28.66 20.61 18.53
N HIS A 63 -27.43 20.83 18.09
CA HIS A 63 -27.12 21.64 16.92
C HIS A 63 -26.42 20.76 15.88
N SER A 64 -27.25 20.14 15.06
CA SER A 64 -26.96 19.90 13.65
C SER A 64 -26.45 21.21 13.02
N ARG A 65 -25.16 21.25 12.67
CA ARG A 65 -24.60 22.27 11.78
C ARG A 65 -23.98 21.57 10.57
N ASN A 66 -24.69 21.70 9.44
CA ASN A 66 -24.11 21.59 8.11
C ASN A 66 -23.13 22.76 7.95
N SER A 67 -21.84 22.47 7.90
CA SER A 67 -20.81 23.41 7.44
C SER A 67 -19.70 22.62 6.74
N GLU A 68 -20.00 22.23 5.49
CA GLU A 68 -18.95 21.98 4.49
C GLU A 68 -18.36 23.36 4.17
N ASP A 69 -17.22 23.73 4.78
CA ASP A 69 -16.20 24.67 4.26
C ASP A 69 -15.40 25.46 5.33
N GLU A 70 -15.66 25.33 6.63
CA GLU A 70 -14.69 25.76 7.64
C GLU A 70 -13.78 24.59 8.02
N LYS A 71 -12.47 24.72 7.75
CA LYS A 71 -11.46 23.84 8.34
C LYS A 71 -11.57 24.00 9.85
N ASP A 72 -12.27 23.07 10.49
CA ASP A 72 -12.27 22.94 11.94
C ASP A 72 -10.85 22.56 12.35
N ASP A 73 -10.11 23.60 12.67
CA ASP A 73 -8.68 23.55 12.92
C ASP A 73 -8.40 22.72 14.19
N SER A 74 -9.42 22.44 15.01
CA SER A 74 -9.37 21.61 16.22
C SER A 74 -9.34 20.09 15.96
N ARG A 75 -9.68 19.62 14.75
CA ARG A 75 -9.84 18.19 14.47
C ARG A 75 -8.50 17.52 14.11
N TRP A 76 -8.04 16.58 14.95
CA TRP A 76 -6.87 15.76 14.67
C TRP A 76 -7.27 14.43 14.01
N ILE A 77 -6.97 14.28 12.71
CA ILE A 77 -7.19 13.03 11.98
C ILE A 77 -5.89 12.22 11.91
N VAL A 78 -5.98 10.94 12.27
CA VAL A 78 -4.89 9.97 12.12
C VAL A 78 -5.25 9.00 11.00
N ASP A 79 -4.46 9.03 9.92
CA ASP A 79 -4.61 8.10 8.81
C ASP A 79 -4.29 6.67 9.25
N VAL A 80 -5.19 5.74 8.91
CA VAL A 80 -5.02 4.29 9.13
C VAL A 80 -5.13 3.56 7.78
N PRO A 81 -4.16 2.69 7.43
CA PRO A 81 -2.87 2.51 8.09
C PRO A 81 -1.99 3.76 7.93
N MET A 82 -0.82 3.79 8.58
CA MET A 82 0.22 4.81 8.34
C MET A 82 0.45 5.03 6.83
N ARG A 83 0.44 6.29 6.39
CA ARG A 83 0.59 6.70 4.99
C ARG A 83 1.88 7.48 4.73
N GLY A 84 2.97 7.01 5.31
CA GLY A 84 4.30 7.50 4.97
C GLY A 84 4.70 7.04 3.57
N PHE A 85 5.30 7.94 2.80
CA PHE A 85 5.83 7.63 1.47
C PHE A 85 7.27 8.11 1.35
N GLN A 86 8.13 7.31 0.73
CA GLN A 86 9.56 7.59 0.61
C GLN A 86 9.91 8.07 -0.81
N GLY A 87 10.74 9.10 -0.91
CA GLY A 87 11.26 9.54 -2.19
C GLY A 87 11.92 8.39 -2.96
N GLY A 88 11.90 8.47 -4.29
CA GLY A 88 12.50 7.47 -5.16
C GLY A 88 11.64 6.23 -5.44
N TYR A 89 10.98 5.65 -4.43
CA TYR A 89 10.02 4.57 -4.67
C TYR A 89 8.62 5.08 -5.04
N TYR A 90 8.27 6.31 -4.65
CA TYR A 90 6.95 6.90 -4.88
C TYR A 90 6.93 8.08 -5.88
N PRO A 91 7.60 8.02 -7.05
CA PRO A 91 7.67 9.17 -7.95
C PRO A 91 6.30 9.56 -8.53
N LEU A 92 5.44 8.62 -8.92
CA LEU A 92 4.13 8.95 -9.48
C LEU A 92 3.20 9.50 -8.40
N LEU A 93 3.24 8.95 -7.19
CA LEU A 93 2.48 9.46 -6.05
C LEU A 93 2.86 10.91 -5.72
N LEU A 94 4.16 11.22 -5.66
CA LEU A 94 4.65 12.56 -5.39
C LEU A 94 4.22 13.56 -6.48
N SER A 95 4.28 13.16 -7.75
CA SER A 95 3.79 13.97 -8.87
C SER A 95 2.27 14.20 -8.78
N LEU A 96 1.49 13.17 -8.41
CA LEU A 96 0.06 13.29 -8.20
C LEU A 96 -0.28 14.26 -7.06
N TYR A 97 0.38 14.13 -5.91
CA TYR A 97 0.12 15.02 -4.76
C TYR A 97 0.54 16.46 -5.04
N SER A 98 1.64 16.66 -5.76
CA SER A 98 2.06 17.99 -6.23
C SER A 98 1.03 18.60 -7.17
N HIS A 99 0.52 17.83 -8.13
CA HIS A 99 -0.56 18.24 -9.05
C HIS A 99 -1.85 18.60 -8.32
N LEU A 100 -2.20 17.83 -7.29
CA LEU A 100 -3.37 18.12 -6.47
C LEU A 100 -3.15 19.32 -5.54
N GLY A 101 -1.93 19.85 -5.42
CA GLY A 101 -1.57 20.92 -4.49
C GLY A 101 -1.62 20.50 -3.01
N ILE A 102 -1.36 19.22 -2.72
CA ILE A 102 -1.40 18.67 -1.36
C ILE A 102 0.01 18.79 -0.75
N PRO A 103 0.20 19.62 0.29
CA PRO A 103 1.51 19.79 0.90
C PRO A 103 1.89 18.55 1.72
N PHE A 104 3.19 18.25 1.69
CA PHE A 104 3.79 17.18 2.48
C PHE A 104 5.13 17.65 3.04
N ARG A 105 5.50 17.13 4.21
CA ARG A 105 6.72 17.47 4.92
C ARG A 105 7.68 16.29 4.98
N ARG A 106 8.98 16.58 4.90
CA ARG A 106 10.04 15.60 5.15
C ARG A 106 9.97 15.11 6.60
N THR A 107 10.14 13.80 6.78
CA THR A 107 10.20 13.13 8.07
C THR A 107 11.40 12.18 8.04
N ASN A 108 12.28 12.26 9.02
CA ASN A 108 13.43 11.37 9.12
C ASN A 108 13.16 10.37 10.24
N TYR A 109 12.57 9.23 9.89
CA TYR A 109 12.20 8.26 10.90
C TYR A 109 13.39 7.61 11.58
N THR A 110 13.29 7.55 12.89
CA THR A 110 14.12 6.72 13.74
C THR A 110 13.43 5.38 14.01
N TYR A 111 14.22 4.31 14.11
CA TYR A 111 13.71 2.96 14.34
C TYR A 111 14.39 2.30 15.52
N SER A 112 13.63 1.55 16.30
CA SER A 112 14.18 0.62 17.30
C SER A 112 13.80 -0.81 16.91
N PHE A 113 14.74 -1.75 17.04
CA PHE A 113 14.52 -3.16 16.77
C PHE A 113 14.64 -3.95 18.06
N THR A 114 13.56 -4.65 18.42
CA THR A 114 13.43 -5.35 19.70
C THR A 114 12.99 -6.79 19.47
N SER A 115 13.53 -7.71 20.28
CA SER A 115 13.00 -9.06 20.46
C SER A 115 12.86 -9.31 21.97
N SER A 116 13.78 -10.04 22.61
CA SER A 116 13.86 -10.09 24.07
C SER A 116 14.34 -8.76 24.69
N SER A 117 15.23 -8.06 23.97
CA SER A 117 15.72 -6.72 24.30
C SER A 117 15.94 -5.92 23.02
N THR A 118 16.13 -4.61 23.14
CA THR A 118 16.47 -3.76 21.99
C THR A 118 17.90 -4.09 21.55
N TYR A 119 18.06 -4.63 20.34
CA TYR A 119 19.35 -5.05 19.81
C TYR A 119 19.93 -4.08 18.77
N PHE A 120 19.09 -3.24 18.14
CA PHE A 120 19.55 -2.26 17.16
C PHE A 120 18.70 -0.99 17.18
N ILE A 121 19.34 0.14 16.92
CA ILE A 121 18.68 1.45 16.79
C ILE A 121 19.20 2.13 15.52
N HIS A 122 18.26 2.63 14.72
CA HIS A 122 18.54 3.46 13.56
C HIS A 122 18.17 4.91 13.88
N SER A 123 19.15 5.81 13.90
CA SER A 123 18.99 7.22 14.30
C SER A 123 18.46 8.15 13.20
N GLY A 124 18.04 7.61 12.05
CA GLY A 124 17.39 8.37 10.97
C GLY A 124 18.36 8.95 9.93
N SER A 125 17.88 9.92 9.14
CA SER A 125 18.64 10.67 8.10
C SER A 125 19.28 9.83 6.97
N SER A 126 18.66 8.71 6.60
CA SER A 126 19.04 7.94 5.40
C SER A 126 20.53 7.56 5.34
N GLY A 127 21.12 7.24 6.50
CA GLY A 127 22.51 6.79 6.62
C GLY A 127 23.53 7.84 7.09
N PHE A 128 23.13 9.10 7.33
CA PHE A 128 24.05 10.19 7.72
C PHE A 128 24.04 10.53 9.23
N SER A 129 23.29 9.81 10.05
CA SER A 129 23.14 10.10 11.47
C SER A 129 24.28 9.52 12.31
N ILE A 130 24.57 10.17 13.44
CA ILE A 130 25.43 9.60 14.49
C ILE A 130 24.86 8.24 14.96
N PRO A 131 25.68 7.19 15.06
CA PRO A 131 25.24 5.89 15.58
C PRO A 131 24.60 6.03 16.96
N SER A 132 23.36 5.57 17.12
CA SER A 132 22.73 5.40 18.44
C SER A 132 22.80 3.92 18.80
N LEU A 133 23.46 3.61 19.91
CA LEU A 133 23.46 2.27 20.45
C LEU A 133 22.27 2.07 21.41
N PRO A 134 21.73 0.85 21.53
CA PRO A 134 20.73 0.54 22.54
C PRO A 134 21.21 0.87 23.95
N SER A 135 20.28 1.19 24.86
CA SER A 135 20.60 1.50 26.26
C SER A 135 21.41 0.39 26.97
N SER A 136 21.25 -0.87 26.56
CA SER A 136 22.03 -2.01 27.07
C SER A 136 23.52 -1.91 26.78
N ALA A 137 23.93 -1.18 25.73
CA ALA A 137 25.33 -0.98 25.38
C ALA A 137 26.12 -0.24 26.47
N TYR A 138 25.45 0.57 27.29
CA TYR A 138 26.08 1.38 28.32
C TYR A 138 26.11 0.72 29.70
N THR A 139 25.75 -0.57 29.79
CA THR A 139 25.74 -1.33 31.06
C THR A 139 27.13 -1.81 31.47
N SER A 140 28.03 -2.06 30.53
CA SER A 140 29.43 -2.46 30.79
C SER A 140 30.33 -2.19 29.58
N PRO A 141 31.66 -2.09 29.76
CA PRO A 141 32.58 -1.95 28.64
C PRO A 141 32.50 -3.11 27.63
N PHE A 142 32.29 -4.34 28.10
CA PHE A 142 32.12 -5.51 27.22
C PHE A 142 30.83 -5.44 26.40
N ALA A 143 29.72 -5.02 27.02
CA ALA A 143 28.46 -4.80 26.29
C ALA A 143 28.61 -3.70 25.23
N PHE A 144 29.32 -2.62 25.55
CA PHE A 144 29.59 -1.54 24.60
C PHE A 144 30.36 -2.06 23.37
N ILE A 145 31.47 -2.79 23.59
CA ILE A 145 32.28 -3.36 22.50
C ILE A 145 31.44 -4.32 21.66
N HIS A 146 30.66 -5.18 22.29
CA HIS A 146 29.79 -6.12 21.57
C HIS A 146 28.78 -5.39 20.67
N HIS A 147 28.04 -4.42 21.21
CA HIS A 147 27.09 -3.64 20.42
C HIS A 147 27.76 -2.80 19.32
N LEU A 148 28.97 -2.30 19.56
CA LEU A 148 29.75 -1.59 18.56
C LEU A 148 30.17 -2.52 17.41
N LEU A 149 30.65 -3.73 17.71
CA LEU A 149 31.00 -4.73 16.70
C LEU A 149 29.76 -5.18 15.91
N SER A 150 28.62 -5.41 16.58
CA SER A 150 27.36 -5.71 15.90
C SER A 150 26.94 -4.56 14.97
N PHE A 151 27.07 -3.32 15.41
CA PHE A 151 26.76 -2.14 14.59
C PHE A 151 27.67 -2.07 13.35
N LEU A 152 28.99 -2.28 13.51
CA LEU A 152 29.94 -2.30 12.40
C LEU A 152 29.65 -3.45 11.42
N GLY A 153 29.24 -4.62 11.92
CA GLY A 153 28.79 -5.74 11.10
C GLY A 153 27.55 -5.38 10.27
N VAL A 154 26.54 -4.77 10.89
CA VAL A 154 25.34 -4.27 10.19
C VAL A 154 25.73 -3.24 9.13
N ALA A 155 26.62 -2.29 9.44
CA ALA A 155 27.08 -1.29 8.48
C ALA A 155 27.79 -1.91 7.27
N LEU A 156 28.67 -2.89 7.50
CA LEU A 156 29.36 -3.62 6.43
C LEU A 156 28.37 -4.38 5.54
N CYS A 157 27.42 -5.12 6.15
CA CYS A 157 26.41 -5.86 5.40
C CYS A 157 25.45 -4.93 4.64
N TYR A 158 25.12 -3.77 5.19
CA TYR A 158 24.32 -2.75 4.51
C TYR A 158 25.05 -2.20 3.28
N ILE A 159 26.35 -1.88 3.38
CA ILE A 159 27.15 -1.44 2.23
C ILE A 159 27.18 -2.53 1.16
N LEU A 160 27.41 -3.79 1.54
CA LEU A 160 27.35 -4.92 0.61
C LEU A 160 25.98 -5.01 -0.08
N LEU A 161 24.89 -4.88 0.67
CA LEU A 161 23.54 -4.94 0.12
C LEU A 161 23.25 -3.77 -0.83
N VAL A 162 23.77 -2.57 -0.55
CA VAL A 162 23.70 -1.41 -1.46
C VAL A 162 24.43 -1.69 -2.77
N VAL A 163 25.66 -2.22 -2.71
CA VAL A 163 26.42 -2.61 -3.91
C VAL A 163 25.66 -3.65 -4.74
N LEU A 164 25.14 -4.69 -4.09
CA LEU A 164 24.35 -5.73 -4.75
C LEU A 164 23.05 -5.17 -5.34
N SER A 165 22.40 -4.21 -4.67
CA SER A 165 21.20 -3.56 -5.20
C SER A 165 21.49 -2.74 -6.46
N PHE A 166 22.63 -2.05 -6.51
CA PHE A 166 23.09 -1.32 -7.68
C PHE A 166 23.45 -2.27 -8.84
N MET A 167 24.15 -3.37 -8.54
CA MET A 167 24.42 -4.41 -9.53
C MET A 167 23.14 -5.05 -10.08
N ALA A 168 22.15 -5.29 -9.21
CA ALA A 168 20.84 -5.80 -9.60
C ALA A 168 20.15 -4.83 -10.56
N TRP A 169 20.09 -3.55 -10.20
CA TRP A 169 19.47 -2.48 -10.99
C TRP A 169 19.98 -2.45 -12.44
N HIS A 170 21.29 -2.63 -12.63
CA HIS A 170 21.96 -2.67 -13.94
C HIS A 170 22.01 -4.06 -14.60
N ASP A 171 21.38 -5.07 -14.01
CA ASP A 171 21.37 -6.47 -14.48
C ASP A 171 22.78 -7.08 -14.65
N VAL A 172 23.70 -6.76 -13.73
CA VAL A 172 25.09 -7.26 -13.70
C VAL A 172 25.39 -8.15 -12.49
N LEU A 173 24.37 -8.63 -11.79
CA LEU A 173 24.55 -9.59 -10.70
C LEU A 173 25.15 -10.91 -11.22
N PRO A 174 25.98 -11.59 -10.40
CA PRO A 174 26.49 -12.92 -10.73
C PRO A 174 25.34 -13.91 -11.02
N PRO A 175 25.50 -14.88 -11.94
CA PRO A 175 24.43 -15.81 -12.30
C PRO A 175 23.75 -16.52 -11.12
N SER A 176 24.53 -16.87 -10.08
CA SER A 176 24.03 -17.50 -8.84
C SER A 176 23.09 -16.60 -8.00
N LEU A 177 23.00 -15.31 -8.34
CA LEU A 177 22.17 -14.29 -7.68
C LEU A 177 21.17 -13.63 -8.65
N THR A 178 21.07 -14.12 -9.90
CA THR A 178 20.31 -13.46 -10.99
C THR A 178 19.09 -14.26 -11.46
N GLU A 179 18.86 -15.45 -10.91
CA GLU A 179 17.65 -16.23 -11.25
C GLU A 179 16.38 -15.43 -10.94
N ASN A 180 15.46 -15.34 -11.92
CA ASN A 180 14.28 -14.46 -11.84
C ASN A 180 13.33 -14.81 -10.69
N ASP A 181 13.34 -16.07 -10.24
CA ASP A 181 12.47 -16.58 -9.17
C ASP A 181 13.22 -16.75 -7.83
N LEU A 182 14.50 -16.31 -7.74
CA LEU A 182 15.31 -16.46 -6.55
C LEU A 182 14.68 -15.70 -5.37
N THR A 183 14.35 -16.43 -4.31
CA THR A 183 13.76 -15.86 -3.10
C THR A 183 14.80 -15.18 -2.22
N LEU A 184 14.37 -14.29 -1.32
CA LEU A 184 15.26 -13.68 -0.32
C LEU A 184 15.99 -14.74 0.51
N ARG A 185 15.33 -15.85 0.84
CA ARG A 185 15.94 -16.97 1.56
C ARG A 185 17.09 -17.59 0.77
N GLU A 186 16.84 -18.01 -0.47
CA GLU A 186 17.86 -18.64 -1.31
C GLU A 186 19.01 -17.70 -1.61
N PHE A 187 18.72 -16.42 -1.89
CA PHE A 187 19.72 -15.38 -2.03
C PHE A 187 20.61 -15.26 -0.79
N THR A 188 20.00 -15.23 0.41
CA THR A 188 20.73 -15.14 1.68
C THR A 188 21.59 -16.37 1.90
N THR A 189 21.04 -17.57 1.72
CA THR A 189 21.80 -18.83 1.85
C THR A 189 23.00 -18.86 0.90
N ASN A 190 22.80 -18.51 -0.39
CA ASN A 190 23.85 -18.53 -1.39
C ASN A 190 24.97 -17.53 -1.06
N LEU A 191 24.62 -16.32 -0.63
CA LEU A 191 25.59 -15.28 -0.30
C LEU A 191 26.30 -15.59 1.03
N THR A 192 25.60 -16.11 2.03
CA THR A 192 26.20 -16.59 3.28
C THR A 192 27.23 -17.68 3.03
N ALA A 193 26.88 -18.69 2.21
CA ALA A 193 27.80 -19.77 1.84
C ALA A 193 29.03 -19.25 1.07
N PHE A 194 28.88 -18.20 0.27
CA PHE A 194 30.00 -17.54 -0.41
C PHE A 194 30.89 -16.77 0.57
N LEU A 195 30.31 -15.96 1.46
CA LEU A 195 31.03 -15.15 2.44
C LEU A 195 31.73 -15.98 3.53
N ALA A 196 31.25 -17.19 3.79
CA ALA A 196 31.88 -18.13 4.72
C ALA A 196 33.16 -18.78 4.15
N ARG A 197 33.46 -18.61 2.85
CA ARG A 197 34.67 -19.18 2.24
C ARG A 197 35.91 -18.45 2.78
N PRO A 198 37.00 -19.18 3.07
CA PRO A 198 38.27 -18.56 3.48
C PRO A 198 38.77 -17.58 2.42
N ILE A 199 39.17 -16.38 2.84
CA ILE A 199 39.74 -15.38 1.93
C ILE A 199 41.21 -15.72 1.70
N ALA A 200 41.56 -16.24 0.52
CA ALA A 200 42.95 -16.53 0.20
C ALA A 200 43.74 -15.22 0.06
N ILE A 201 44.74 -15.01 0.92
CA ILE A 201 45.69 -13.89 0.81
C ILE A 201 46.84 -14.36 -0.08
N PRO A 202 46.91 -13.95 -1.37
CA PRO A 202 47.79 -14.58 -2.35
C PRO A 202 49.27 -14.46 -2.00
N LEU A 203 49.65 -13.39 -1.29
CA LEU A 203 51.05 -13.11 -0.94
C LEU A 203 51.59 -13.95 0.23
N ILE A 204 50.72 -14.52 1.08
CA ILE A 204 51.13 -15.16 2.34
C ILE A 204 50.67 -16.63 2.42
N GLY A 205 49.87 -17.10 1.46
CA GLY A 205 49.35 -18.49 1.44
C GLY A 205 48.43 -18.82 2.62
N TYR A 206 48.01 -17.80 3.37
CA TYR A 206 47.12 -17.91 4.52
C TYR A 206 45.68 -17.60 4.11
N SER A 207 44.75 -18.42 4.57
CA SER A 207 43.33 -18.31 4.26
C SER A 207 42.54 -18.30 5.57
N PRO A 208 42.43 -17.15 6.26
CA PRO A 208 41.70 -17.07 7.51
C PRO A 208 40.21 -17.35 7.30
N TRP A 209 39.62 -18.03 8.26
CA TRP A 209 38.16 -18.11 8.39
C TRP A 209 37.59 -16.72 8.70
N THR A 210 36.40 -16.42 8.17
CA THR A 210 35.71 -15.15 8.44
C THR A 210 34.28 -15.41 8.91
N PRO A 211 33.77 -14.63 9.89
CA PRO A 211 32.38 -14.73 10.34
C PRO A 211 31.39 -14.02 9.39
N LEU A 212 31.83 -13.54 8.22
CA LEU A 212 31.04 -12.65 7.36
C LEU A 212 29.74 -13.30 6.88
N GLY A 213 29.73 -14.62 6.66
CA GLY A 213 28.52 -15.36 6.31
C GLY A 213 27.46 -15.30 7.42
N GLU A 214 27.84 -15.62 8.65
CA GLU A 214 26.93 -15.60 9.81
C GLU A 214 26.46 -14.18 10.13
N VAL A 215 27.35 -13.19 10.03
CA VAL A 215 27.01 -11.77 10.23
C VAL A 215 26.01 -11.31 9.17
N PHE A 216 26.17 -11.71 7.91
CA PHE A 216 25.23 -11.37 6.84
C PHE A 216 23.86 -12.04 7.04
N GLU A 217 23.83 -13.34 7.35
CA GLU A 217 22.57 -14.04 7.64
C GLU A 217 21.82 -13.40 8.82
N SER A 218 22.53 -13.10 9.90
CA SER A 218 22.00 -12.38 11.05
C SER A 218 21.47 -11.01 10.68
N PHE A 219 22.21 -10.24 9.87
CA PHE A 219 21.76 -8.93 9.37
C PHE A 219 20.45 -9.03 8.57
N VAL A 220 20.31 -10.01 7.68
CA VAL A 220 19.06 -10.21 6.93
C VAL A 220 17.92 -10.58 7.89
N GLY A 221 18.16 -11.50 8.82
CA GLY A 221 17.13 -11.95 9.77
C GLY A 221 16.71 -10.92 10.82
N THR A 222 17.60 -10.01 11.21
CA THR A 222 17.38 -9.07 12.32
C THR A 222 17.11 -7.63 11.86
N ILE A 223 17.52 -7.24 10.64
CA ILE A 223 17.31 -5.89 10.12
C ILE A 223 16.40 -5.90 8.89
N VAL A 224 16.78 -6.64 7.85
CA VAL A 224 16.03 -6.63 6.58
C VAL A 224 14.64 -7.24 6.77
N LEU A 225 14.55 -8.39 7.41
CA LEU A 225 13.28 -9.08 7.59
C LEU A 225 12.26 -8.26 8.40
N PRO A 226 12.59 -7.68 9.56
CA PRO A 226 11.64 -6.87 10.32
C PRO A 226 11.17 -5.64 9.56
N LEU A 227 12.06 -4.98 8.81
CA LEU A 227 11.70 -3.83 7.97
C LEU A 227 10.70 -4.21 6.88
N PHE A 228 10.98 -5.27 6.11
CA PHE A 228 10.08 -5.70 5.03
C PHE A 228 8.80 -6.33 5.56
N SER A 229 8.83 -6.99 6.72
CA SER A 229 7.64 -7.46 7.42
C SER A 229 6.74 -6.29 7.80
N ALA A 230 7.29 -5.20 8.34
CA ALA A 230 6.54 -3.99 8.69
C ALA A 230 6.01 -3.25 7.45
N VAL A 231 6.88 -2.95 6.48
CA VAL A 231 6.54 -2.18 5.27
C VAL A 231 5.52 -2.91 4.38
N GLY A 232 5.73 -4.21 4.17
CA GLY A 232 4.86 -5.03 3.33
C GLY A 232 3.70 -5.69 4.09
N THR A 233 3.62 -5.48 5.40
CA THR A 233 2.72 -6.21 6.32
C THR A 233 2.73 -7.72 6.08
N MET A 234 3.94 -8.28 5.98
CA MET A 234 4.20 -9.66 5.59
C MET A 234 4.58 -10.47 6.83
N THR A 235 4.20 -11.75 6.90
CA THR A 235 4.80 -12.64 7.89
C THR A 235 6.29 -12.85 7.55
N SER A 236 7.09 -13.28 8.52
CA SER A 236 8.49 -13.67 8.33
C SER A 236 8.64 -14.68 7.18
N SER A 237 7.75 -15.66 7.10
CA SER A 237 7.74 -16.67 6.02
C SER A 237 7.49 -16.02 4.66
N ASP A 238 6.52 -15.09 4.59
CA ASP A 238 6.23 -14.36 3.37
C ASP A 238 7.46 -13.54 2.94
N VAL A 239 8.10 -12.78 3.85
CA VAL A 239 9.30 -11.98 3.56
C VAL A 239 10.42 -12.85 2.97
N TRP A 240 10.69 -14.00 3.59
CA TRP A 240 11.70 -14.94 3.10
C TRP A 240 11.39 -15.49 1.70
N SER A 241 10.12 -15.56 1.33
CA SER A 241 9.65 -16.05 0.03
C SER A 241 9.53 -14.97 -1.05
N VAL A 242 9.75 -13.69 -0.71
CA VAL A 242 9.72 -12.59 -1.67
C VAL A 242 10.83 -12.77 -2.70
N PRO A 243 10.57 -12.56 -4.01
CA PRO A 243 11.63 -12.52 -5.00
C PRO A 243 12.67 -11.45 -4.63
N VAL A 244 13.93 -11.84 -4.48
CA VAL A 244 14.99 -10.96 -3.98
C VAL A 244 15.14 -9.70 -4.85
N ARG A 245 14.82 -9.82 -6.14
CA ARG A 245 14.85 -8.69 -7.06
C ARG A 245 13.95 -7.54 -6.61
N VAL A 246 12.77 -7.83 -6.06
CA VAL A 246 11.84 -6.81 -5.54
C VAL A 246 12.47 -6.07 -4.34
N VAL A 247 13.18 -6.79 -3.48
CA VAL A 247 13.88 -6.24 -2.30
C VAL A 247 15.03 -5.34 -2.74
N LEU A 248 15.88 -5.83 -3.64
CA LEU A 248 17.05 -5.08 -4.15
C LEU A 248 16.63 -3.83 -4.92
N ASP A 249 15.63 -3.92 -5.80
CA ASP A 249 15.12 -2.77 -6.53
C ASP A 249 14.52 -1.72 -5.58
N TYR A 250 13.81 -2.14 -4.52
CA TYR A 250 13.29 -1.24 -3.49
C TYR A 250 14.43 -0.48 -2.77
N ILE A 251 15.47 -1.21 -2.34
CA ILE A 251 16.63 -0.63 -1.65
C ILE A 251 17.35 0.38 -2.55
N HIS A 252 17.62 0.03 -3.80
CA HIS A 252 18.30 0.94 -4.73
C HIS A 252 17.49 2.23 -4.98
N GLN A 253 16.18 2.11 -5.18
CA GLN A 253 15.31 3.26 -5.43
C GLN A 253 15.20 4.20 -4.22
N THR A 254 15.19 3.65 -3.00
CA THR A 254 15.02 4.39 -1.75
C THR A 254 16.33 4.90 -1.14
N LEU A 255 17.48 4.48 -1.67
CA LEU A 255 18.77 4.92 -1.16
C LEU A 255 18.93 6.44 -1.26
N GLY A 256 19.34 7.06 -0.14
CA GLY A 256 19.60 8.50 -0.07
C GLY A 256 18.36 9.39 -0.19
N THR A 257 17.15 8.84 -0.04
CA THR A 257 15.91 9.62 -0.11
C THR A 257 15.24 9.80 1.23
N ASP A 258 14.35 10.77 1.26
CA ASP A 258 13.60 11.15 2.45
C ASP A 258 12.24 10.47 2.53
N HIS A 259 11.76 10.27 3.75
CA HIS A 259 10.36 9.93 3.98
C HIS A 259 9.53 11.21 4.07
N TYR A 260 8.26 11.11 3.72
CA TYR A 260 7.32 12.22 3.70
C TYR A 260 5.98 11.81 4.34
N HIS A 261 5.33 12.79 4.97
CA HIS A 261 3.95 12.74 5.47
C HIS A 261 3.18 13.93 4.93
N PHE A 262 1.86 13.84 4.93
CA PHE A 262 1.03 15.03 4.78
C PHE A 262 1.42 16.10 5.79
N ASP A 263 1.37 17.37 5.37
CA ASP A 263 1.64 18.47 6.27
C ASP A 263 0.54 18.62 7.34
N LYS A 264 0.77 19.46 8.36
CA LYS A 264 -0.20 19.66 9.45
C LYS A 264 -1.56 20.07 8.89
N GLY A 265 -2.62 19.40 9.35
CA GLY A 265 -4.00 19.65 8.91
C GLY A 265 -4.34 19.10 7.51
N TYR A 266 -3.53 18.18 6.99
CA TYR A 266 -3.83 17.41 5.78
C TYR A 266 -3.82 15.91 6.06
N SER A 267 -4.66 15.17 5.33
CA SER A 267 -4.89 13.74 5.50
C SER A 267 -5.23 13.04 4.18
N ALA A 268 -5.43 11.73 4.22
CA ALA A 268 -5.98 11.00 3.09
C ALA A 268 -7.39 11.48 2.67
N ALA A 269 -8.15 12.11 3.57
CA ALA A 269 -9.46 12.66 3.25
C ALA A 269 -9.37 13.81 2.26
N ASP A 270 -8.35 14.68 2.37
CA ASP A 270 -8.10 15.77 1.44
C ASP A 270 -7.79 15.26 0.03
N VAL A 271 -6.97 14.21 -0.05
CA VAL A 271 -6.67 13.52 -1.32
C VAL A 271 -7.95 13.00 -1.95
N ALA A 272 -8.77 12.28 -1.18
CA ALA A 272 -10.01 11.68 -1.68
C ALA A 272 -11.04 12.73 -2.11
N SER A 273 -11.15 13.83 -1.36
CA SER A 273 -12.00 14.97 -1.69
C SER A 273 -11.60 15.59 -3.02
N ARG A 274 -10.31 15.94 -3.19
CA ARG A 274 -9.80 16.56 -4.42
C ARG A 274 -9.93 15.66 -5.64
N LEU A 275 -9.66 14.36 -5.50
CA LEU A 275 -9.78 13.40 -6.61
C LEU A 275 -11.23 13.12 -7.00
N SER A 276 -12.16 13.11 -6.04
CA SER A 276 -13.58 12.85 -6.33
C SER A 276 -14.34 14.08 -6.83
N ALA A 277 -13.86 15.30 -6.57
CA ALA A 277 -14.56 16.54 -6.90
C ALA A 277 -15.02 16.65 -8.37
N PRO A 278 -14.19 16.33 -9.40
CA PRO A 278 -14.66 16.38 -10.79
C PRO A 278 -15.79 15.40 -11.10
N VAL A 279 -15.82 14.25 -10.41
CA VAL A 279 -16.86 13.24 -10.59
C VAL A 279 -18.15 13.69 -9.92
N LYS A 280 -18.08 14.24 -8.71
CA LYS A 280 -19.22 14.83 -7.98
C LYS A 280 -19.87 15.97 -8.78
N ALA A 281 -19.07 16.76 -9.49
CA ALA A 281 -19.56 17.87 -10.32
C ALA A 281 -20.45 17.42 -11.50
N GLN A 282 -20.49 16.13 -11.85
CA GLN A 282 -21.43 15.61 -12.87
C GLN A 282 -22.87 15.54 -12.34
N GLY A 283 -23.06 15.38 -11.03
CA GLY A 283 -24.37 15.21 -10.41
C GLY A 283 -24.33 14.28 -9.18
N LYS A 284 -25.44 14.25 -8.43
CA LYS A 284 -25.53 13.53 -7.15
C LYS A 284 -25.33 12.02 -7.27
N ASP A 285 -25.71 11.41 -8.39
CA ASP A 285 -25.68 9.94 -8.57
C ASP A 285 -24.38 9.38 -9.15
N TYR A 286 -23.38 10.24 -9.42
CA TYR A 286 -22.12 9.83 -10.04
C TYR A 286 -21.06 9.39 -9.02
N VAL A 287 -21.22 9.73 -7.74
CA VAL A 287 -20.42 9.18 -6.64
C VAL A 287 -21.37 8.46 -5.69
N ARG A 288 -21.39 7.13 -5.76
CA ARG A 288 -22.30 6.29 -4.98
C ARG A 288 -21.55 5.54 -3.90
N VAL A 289 -21.65 6.03 -2.66
CA VAL A 289 -21.16 5.34 -1.45
C VAL A 289 -22.24 4.42 -0.89
N GLY A 290 -21.88 3.48 -0.01
CA GLY A 290 -22.84 2.51 0.54
C GLY A 290 -23.50 1.64 -0.53
N THR A 291 -22.83 1.42 -1.67
CA THR A 291 -23.40 0.71 -2.83
C THR A 291 -22.52 -0.48 -3.18
N GLU A 292 -23.07 -1.68 -3.07
CA GLU A 292 -22.41 -2.93 -3.40
C GLU A 292 -22.63 -3.31 -4.87
N ILE A 293 -21.61 -3.89 -5.50
CA ILE A 293 -21.73 -4.50 -6.83
C ILE A 293 -22.01 -5.98 -6.65
N THR A 294 -23.17 -6.43 -7.10
CA THR A 294 -23.58 -7.84 -7.01
C THR A 294 -23.15 -8.65 -8.22
N GLY A 295 -22.92 -8.00 -9.38
CA GLY A 295 -22.50 -8.68 -10.60
C GLY A 295 -22.18 -7.77 -11.77
N LEU A 296 -21.55 -8.35 -12.79
CA LEU A 296 -21.25 -7.74 -14.08
C LEU A 296 -21.77 -8.65 -15.19
N GLU A 297 -22.49 -8.09 -16.15
CA GLU A 297 -23.05 -8.80 -17.30
C GLU A 297 -22.70 -8.07 -18.60
N TYR A 298 -22.61 -8.81 -19.69
CA TYR A 298 -22.46 -8.20 -21.00
C TYR A 298 -23.75 -7.47 -21.39
N ALA A 299 -23.63 -6.26 -21.92
CA ALA A 299 -24.77 -5.49 -22.42
C ALA A 299 -24.93 -5.68 -23.94
N ILE A 300 -26.17 -5.95 -24.38
CA ILE A 300 -26.53 -6.16 -25.79
C ILE A 300 -26.08 -4.97 -26.65
N GLY A 301 -25.33 -5.23 -27.71
CA GLY A 301 -24.78 -4.19 -28.60
C GLY A 301 -23.49 -3.55 -28.08
N GLY A 302 -22.84 -4.16 -27.10
CA GLY A 302 -21.58 -3.73 -26.51
C GLY A 302 -21.74 -3.00 -25.19
N GLY A 303 -20.71 -3.16 -24.35
CA GLY A 303 -20.63 -2.58 -23.00
C GLY A 303 -20.88 -3.60 -21.89
N VAL A 304 -21.06 -3.07 -20.68
CA VAL A 304 -21.25 -3.86 -19.45
C VAL A 304 -22.45 -3.30 -18.69
N ARG A 305 -23.32 -4.20 -18.22
CA ARG A 305 -24.34 -3.91 -17.23
C ARG A 305 -23.76 -4.21 -15.85
N VAL A 306 -23.66 -3.18 -15.02
CA VAL A 306 -23.21 -3.26 -13.64
C VAL A 306 -24.43 -3.39 -12.74
N LYS A 307 -24.52 -4.46 -11.94
CA LYS A 307 -25.62 -4.67 -10.99
C LYS A 307 -25.25 -4.08 -9.64
N LEU A 308 -26.13 -3.24 -9.12
CA LEU A 308 -25.92 -2.40 -7.96
C LEU A 308 -26.97 -2.72 -6.89
N ARG A 309 -26.54 -2.69 -5.63
CA ARG A 309 -27.43 -2.80 -4.48
C ARG A 309 -27.01 -1.82 -3.40
N THR A 310 -27.95 -0.97 -2.97
CA THR A 310 -27.73 -0.06 -1.84
C THR A 310 -27.67 -0.86 -0.54
N VAL A 311 -26.66 -0.58 0.29
CA VAL A 311 -26.46 -1.21 1.59
C VAL A 311 -27.20 -0.37 2.64
N SER A 312 -28.44 -0.72 2.96
CA SER A 312 -29.20 -0.16 4.09
C SER A 312 -28.96 -0.97 5.37
N ALA A 313 -28.92 -0.29 6.52
CA ALA A 313 -28.67 -0.92 7.82
C ALA A 313 -29.88 -1.71 8.39
N SER A 314 -31.04 -1.68 7.72
CA SER A 314 -32.33 -2.01 8.34
C SER A 314 -33.27 -2.93 7.54
N THR A 315 -32.82 -3.59 6.48
CA THR A 315 -33.70 -4.50 5.73
C THR A 315 -32.99 -5.82 5.43
N GLU A 316 -33.47 -6.90 6.07
CA GLU A 316 -33.19 -8.30 5.67
C GLU A 316 -33.79 -8.61 4.28
N ASP A 317 -34.76 -7.81 3.83
CA ASP A 317 -35.19 -7.77 2.43
C ASP A 317 -34.22 -6.92 1.61
N GLY A 318 -33.46 -7.59 0.75
CA GLY A 318 -32.48 -6.98 -0.13
C GLY A 318 -33.11 -5.87 -0.98
N GLY A 319 -32.55 -4.66 -0.88
CA GLY A 319 -32.99 -3.52 -1.69
C GLY A 319 -32.99 -3.84 -3.19
N GLU A 320 -33.84 -3.14 -3.94
CA GLU A 320 -33.99 -3.34 -5.39
C GLU A 320 -32.63 -3.31 -6.10
N GLU A 321 -32.38 -4.35 -6.91
CA GLU A 321 -31.16 -4.44 -7.71
C GLU A 321 -31.28 -3.51 -8.94
N GLU A 322 -30.48 -2.44 -8.94
CA GLU A 322 -30.41 -1.48 -10.05
C GLU A 322 -29.37 -1.95 -11.08
N GLY A 323 -29.65 -1.73 -12.37
CA GLY A 323 -28.70 -2.00 -13.45
C GLY A 323 -28.17 -0.72 -14.09
N LEU A 324 -26.88 -0.46 -13.98
CA LEU A 324 -26.18 0.64 -14.65
C LEU A 324 -25.49 0.14 -15.93
N ARG A 325 -25.86 0.68 -17.10
CA ARG A 325 -25.20 0.36 -18.37
C ARG A 325 -24.05 1.32 -18.66
N VAL A 326 -22.85 0.78 -18.84
CA VAL A 326 -21.64 1.54 -19.21
C VAL A 326 -20.92 0.89 -20.39
N ASP A 327 -20.01 1.62 -21.01
CA ASP A 327 -19.24 1.11 -22.15
C ASP A 327 -18.02 0.31 -21.67
N LYS A 328 -17.42 0.71 -20.55
CA LYS A 328 -16.25 0.06 -19.92
C LYS A 328 -16.36 0.07 -18.40
N VAL A 329 -15.72 -0.88 -17.74
CA VAL A 329 -15.61 -0.99 -16.28
C VAL A 329 -14.14 -1.01 -15.88
N VAL A 330 -13.81 -0.23 -14.85
CA VAL A 330 -12.53 -0.27 -14.14
C VAL A 330 -12.77 -0.90 -12.78
N LEU A 331 -12.15 -2.05 -12.53
CA LEU A 331 -12.16 -2.71 -11.23
C LEU A 331 -10.97 -2.22 -10.41
N ALA A 332 -11.26 -1.36 -9.43
CA ALA A 332 -10.33 -0.83 -8.43
C ALA A 332 -10.54 -1.46 -7.04
N THR A 333 -10.94 -2.74 -7.03
CA THR A 333 -11.21 -3.55 -5.84
C THR A 333 -10.02 -4.47 -5.53
N GLN A 334 -10.09 -5.21 -4.42
CA GLN A 334 -9.17 -6.31 -4.16
C GLN A 334 -9.25 -7.37 -5.28
N ALA A 335 -8.15 -8.06 -5.55
CA ALA A 335 -8.08 -9.03 -6.64
C ALA A 335 -9.07 -10.20 -6.45
N SER A 336 -9.35 -10.58 -5.20
CA SER A 336 -10.35 -11.59 -4.83
C SER A 336 -11.76 -11.18 -5.28
N VAL A 337 -12.16 -9.94 -5.00
CA VAL A 337 -13.43 -9.36 -5.41
C VAL A 337 -13.51 -9.23 -6.93
N ALA A 338 -12.47 -8.67 -7.56
CA ALA A 338 -12.41 -8.55 -9.02
C ALA A 338 -12.54 -9.92 -9.71
N LYS A 339 -11.88 -10.96 -9.18
CA LYS A 339 -11.95 -12.33 -9.72
C LYS A 339 -13.39 -12.88 -9.73
N MET A 340 -14.14 -12.62 -8.66
CA MET A 340 -15.55 -13.05 -8.56
C MET A 340 -16.43 -12.30 -9.56
N LEU A 341 -16.30 -10.98 -9.66
CA LEU A 341 -17.06 -10.16 -10.62
C LEU A 341 -16.76 -10.58 -12.07
N LEU A 342 -15.50 -10.86 -12.40
CA LEU A 342 -15.11 -11.34 -13.72
C LEU A 342 -15.62 -12.75 -14.03
N SER A 343 -15.82 -13.60 -13.02
CA SER A 343 -16.45 -14.91 -13.22
C SER A 343 -17.90 -14.78 -13.71
N GLY A 344 -18.64 -13.82 -13.16
CA GLY A 344 -20.01 -13.52 -13.62
C GLY A 344 -20.03 -12.99 -15.05
N LEU A 345 -19.12 -12.06 -15.36
CA LEU A 345 -19.02 -11.48 -16.70
C LEU A 345 -18.59 -12.54 -17.74
N GLU A 346 -17.63 -13.41 -17.42
CA GLU A 346 -17.17 -14.49 -18.31
C GLU A 346 -18.33 -15.44 -18.67
N LYS A 347 -19.18 -15.77 -17.70
CA LYS A 347 -20.39 -16.59 -17.94
C LYS A 347 -21.36 -15.87 -18.88
N SER A 348 -21.66 -14.60 -18.62
CA SER A 348 -22.54 -13.79 -19.47
C SER A 348 -22.00 -13.66 -20.90
N LEU A 349 -20.70 -13.40 -21.07
CA LEU A 349 -20.07 -13.33 -22.40
C LEU A 349 -20.19 -14.64 -23.18
N LYS A 350 -20.11 -15.79 -22.48
CA LYS A 350 -20.33 -17.12 -23.09
C LYS A 350 -21.75 -17.26 -23.63
N GLU A 351 -22.75 -16.85 -22.85
CA GLU A 351 -24.17 -16.91 -23.22
C GLU A 351 -24.47 -16.03 -24.44
N TRP A 352 -23.81 -14.89 -24.55
CA TRP A 352 -23.91 -13.96 -25.68
C TRP A 352 -23.02 -14.30 -26.89
N GLY A 353 -22.19 -15.34 -26.82
CA GLY A 353 -21.30 -15.75 -27.91
C GLY A 353 -20.08 -14.87 -28.14
N GLU A 354 -19.71 -14.01 -27.18
CA GLU A 354 -18.59 -13.06 -27.27
C GLU A 354 -17.24 -13.73 -26.92
N GLU A 355 -16.83 -14.72 -27.72
CA GLU A 355 -15.71 -15.61 -27.37
C GLU A 355 -14.36 -14.86 -27.21
N LYS A 356 -14.11 -13.83 -28.02
CA LYS A 356 -12.86 -13.06 -27.92
C LYS A 356 -12.75 -12.28 -26.61
N GLU A 357 -13.84 -11.66 -26.16
CA GLU A 357 -13.84 -10.94 -24.88
C GLU A 357 -13.82 -11.92 -23.70
N LYS A 358 -14.56 -13.02 -23.80
CA LYS A 358 -14.58 -14.10 -22.80
C LYS A 358 -13.17 -14.63 -22.53
N VAL A 359 -12.40 -14.96 -23.57
CA VAL A 359 -11.02 -15.47 -23.41
C VAL A 359 -10.14 -14.44 -22.68
N LYS A 360 -10.26 -13.15 -23.03
CA LYS A 360 -9.51 -12.07 -22.35
C LYS A 360 -9.88 -11.97 -20.87
N VAL A 361 -11.17 -11.96 -20.55
CA VAL A 361 -11.66 -11.94 -19.16
C VAL A 361 -11.19 -13.18 -18.39
N GLY A 362 -11.19 -14.36 -19.03
CA GLY A 362 -10.68 -15.59 -18.44
C GLY A 362 -9.19 -15.53 -18.11
N VAL A 363 -8.36 -14.95 -19.00
CA VAL A 363 -6.92 -14.72 -18.75
C VAL A 363 -6.73 -13.79 -17.54
N MET A 364 -7.45 -12.68 -17.49
CA MET A 364 -7.42 -11.75 -16.35
C MET A 364 -7.84 -12.43 -15.05
N ARG A 365 -8.94 -13.20 -15.06
CA ARG A 365 -9.46 -13.94 -13.90
C ARG A 365 -8.45 -14.96 -13.37
N ASN A 366 -7.77 -15.68 -14.26
CA ASN A 366 -6.72 -16.62 -13.89
C ASN A 366 -5.51 -15.91 -13.27
N ALA A 367 -5.11 -14.76 -13.82
CA ALA A 367 -4.02 -13.94 -13.28
C ALA A 367 -4.37 -13.36 -11.90
N LEU A 368 -5.60 -12.89 -11.68
CA LEU A 368 -6.09 -12.43 -10.37
C LEU A 368 -6.00 -13.54 -9.31
N GLY A 369 -6.18 -14.80 -9.71
CA GLY A 369 -6.01 -15.96 -8.83
C GLY A 369 -4.58 -16.19 -8.33
N LYS A 370 -3.58 -15.54 -8.93
CA LYS A 370 -2.17 -15.60 -8.49
C LYS A 370 -1.83 -14.53 -7.46
N VAL A 371 -2.70 -13.54 -7.23
CA VAL A 371 -2.48 -12.48 -6.24
C VAL A 371 -2.80 -13.04 -4.86
N GLN A 372 -1.81 -13.03 -3.97
CA GLN A 372 -1.97 -13.49 -2.58
C GLN A 372 -2.20 -12.29 -1.66
N TYR A 373 -3.02 -12.48 -0.63
CA TYR A 373 -3.30 -11.47 0.38
C TYR A 373 -2.97 -11.99 1.78
N ARG A 374 -2.70 -11.03 2.66
CA ARG A 374 -2.65 -11.23 4.11
C ARG A 374 -3.61 -10.28 4.79
N GLU A 375 -4.29 -10.78 5.82
CA GLU A 375 -4.97 -9.91 6.77
C GLU A 375 -3.91 -9.07 7.50
N THR A 376 -4.26 -7.82 7.75
CA THR A 376 -3.50 -6.87 8.55
C THR A 376 -4.42 -6.23 9.55
N ILE A 377 -3.94 -6.10 10.78
CA ILE A 377 -4.66 -5.47 11.86
C ILE A 377 -3.88 -4.21 12.23
N VAL A 378 -4.56 -3.08 12.26
CA VAL A 378 -3.99 -1.82 12.73
C VAL A 378 -4.83 -1.31 13.88
N ILE A 379 -4.18 -1.07 15.02
CA ILE A 379 -4.83 -0.62 16.24
C ILE A 379 -4.29 0.77 16.55
N THR A 380 -5.19 1.73 16.71
CA THR A 380 -4.85 3.06 17.22
C THR A 380 -5.18 3.08 18.70
N HIS A 381 -4.22 3.43 19.56
CA HIS A 381 -4.37 3.31 21.02
C HIS A 381 -3.42 4.24 21.79
N ARG A 382 -3.55 4.30 23.12
CA ARG A 382 -2.65 5.05 24.03
C ARG A 382 -1.84 4.13 24.98
N ASP A 383 -1.73 2.85 24.65
CA ASP A 383 -1.05 1.87 25.50
C ASP A 383 0.47 1.86 25.30
N THR A 384 1.19 2.61 26.13
CA THR A 384 2.66 2.69 26.07
C THR A 384 3.36 1.45 26.64
N SER A 385 2.65 0.48 27.20
CA SER A 385 3.27 -0.72 27.81
C SER A 385 3.92 -1.65 26.79
N ILE A 386 3.48 -1.59 25.53
CA ILE A 386 4.04 -2.38 24.42
C ILE A 386 5.30 -1.78 23.80
N LEU A 387 5.67 -0.55 24.18
CA LEU A 387 6.85 0.14 23.66
C LEU A 387 8.11 -0.34 24.38
N PRO A 388 9.29 -0.26 23.74
CA PRO A 388 10.57 -0.51 24.41
C PRO A 388 10.80 0.48 25.56
N PRO A 389 11.83 0.24 26.40
CA PRO A 389 12.25 1.19 27.45
C PRO A 389 12.42 2.60 26.90
N ILE A 390 12.11 3.61 27.73
CA ILE A 390 12.05 5.03 27.31
C ILE A 390 13.30 5.46 26.53
N ALA A 391 14.50 5.08 26.98
CA ALA A 391 15.77 5.40 26.32
C ALA A 391 15.88 4.88 24.87
N ASN A 392 15.18 3.79 24.56
CA ASN A 392 15.21 3.10 23.27
C ASN A 392 14.01 3.42 22.39
N ARG A 393 13.02 4.18 22.88
CA ARG A 393 11.84 4.54 22.08
C ARG A 393 12.25 5.41 20.90
N ARG A 394 11.74 5.07 19.73
CA ARG A 394 11.94 5.78 18.47
C ARG A 394 10.59 6.06 17.82
N ASP A 395 10.59 6.74 16.69
CA ASP A 395 9.35 7.08 15.98
C ASP A 395 8.58 5.82 15.57
N ILE A 396 9.31 4.78 15.13
CA ILE A 396 8.77 3.48 14.76
C ILE A 396 9.51 2.39 15.55
N ASN A 397 8.77 1.63 16.33
CA ASN A 397 9.32 0.61 17.23
C ASN A 397 8.92 -0.76 16.71
N LEU A 398 9.91 -1.52 16.22
CA LEU A 398 9.72 -2.86 15.67
C LEU A 398 9.97 -3.91 16.74
N PHE A 399 9.02 -4.84 16.87
CA PHE A 399 9.12 -5.99 17.74
C PHE A 399 8.99 -7.29 16.93
N LEU A 400 10.05 -8.09 16.92
CA LEU A 400 10.08 -9.41 16.32
C LEU A 400 10.06 -10.47 17.43
N PRO A 401 9.00 -11.28 17.54
CA PRO A 401 8.94 -12.39 18.50
C PRO A 401 10.13 -13.35 18.35
N PRO A 402 10.75 -13.80 19.46
CA PRO A 402 11.80 -14.81 19.40
C PRO A 402 11.23 -16.14 18.89
N ALA A 403 12.04 -16.88 18.13
CA ALA A 403 11.64 -18.14 17.49
C ALA A 403 11.16 -19.22 18.47
N SER A 404 11.57 -19.14 19.74
CA SER A 404 11.24 -20.09 20.82
C SER A 404 9.94 -19.78 21.58
N ALA A 405 9.24 -18.69 21.28
CA ALA A 405 7.96 -18.37 21.92
C ALA A 405 6.81 -19.31 21.49
N SER A 406 7.05 -20.21 20.53
CA SER A 406 6.07 -21.16 19.99
C SER A 406 5.69 -22.32 20.92
N SER A 407 6.31 -22.46 22.11
CA SER A 407 6.16 -23.66 22.95
C SER A 407 5.46 -23.46 24.31
N SER A 408 5.03 -22.26 24.70
CA SER A 408 4.38 -22.07 26.01
C SER A 408 3.13 -21.19 25.98
N SER A 409 2.00 -21.81 25.61
CA SER A 409 0.65 -21.55 26.14
C SER A 409 -0.42 -21.90 25.09
N SER A 410 -0.91 -23.14 25.10
CA SER A 410 -2.31 -23.36 24.73
C SER A 410 -2.87 -24.54 25.52
N ARG A 411 -3.47 -24.21 26.68
CA ARG A 411 -4.49 -25.07 27.26
C ARG A 411 -5.73 -24.89 26.38
N ARG A 412 -5.82 -25.72 25.34
CA ARG A 412 -6.92 -25.82 24.38
C ARG A 412 -8.27 -25.92 25.09
N THR A 413 -9.19 -25.01 24.77
CA THR A 413 -10.59 -25.37 24.56
C THR A 413 -10.85 -25.27 23.05
N LYS A 414 -11.29 -26.38 22.47
CA LYS A 414 -11.56 -26.51 21.03
C LYS A 414 -12.95 -25.94 20.72
N SER A 415 -13.08 -25.16 19.66
CA SER A 415 -14.32 -25.10 18.87
C SER A 415 -13.99 -24.97 17.37
N PRO A 416 -14.87 -25.46 16.48
CA PRO A 416 -14.51 -25.80 15.11
C PRO A 416 -14.69 -24.66 14.12
N SER A 417 -13.84 -24.70 13.09
CA SER A 417 -13.78 -23.84 11.92
C SER A 417 -15.07 -23.79 11.10
N SER A 418 -15.53 -22.58 10.77
CA SER A 418 -16.39 -22.26 9.63
C SER A 418 -15.99 -20.88 9.08
N PRO A 419 -15.91 -20.68 7.75
CA PRO A 419 -15.51 -19.40 7.18
C PRO A 419 -16.73 -18.46 7.10
N SER A 420 -16.80 -17.45 7.96
CA SER A 420 -17.85 -16.42 7.91
C SER A 420 -17.33 -15.10 7.31
N LEU A 421 -18.20 -14.53 6.48
CA LEU A 421 -18.08 -13.25 5.77
C LEU A 421 -17.89 -12.04 6.71
N PRO A 422 -17.35 -10.90 6.22
CA PRO A 422 -17.19 -9.70 7.04
C PRO A 422 -18.54 -8.98 7.19
N SER A 423 -19.15 -9.08 8.38
CA SER A 423 -20.27 -8.25 8.81
C SER A 423 -19.80 -7.17 9.79
N ASN A 424 -20.27 -5.94 9.56
CA ASN A 424 -20.12 -4.79 10.45
C ASN A 424 -21.25 -4.78 11.50
N HIS A 425 -20.96 -4.13 12.64
CA HIS A 425 -21.85 -3.69 13.74
C HIS A 425 -22.36 -4.77 14.71
N ASN A 426 -21.90 -4.78 15.98
CA ASN A 426 -22.35 -3.89 17.04
C ASN A 426 -21.77 -4.26 18.42
N LEU A 427 -21.70 -3.25 19.26
CA LEU A 427 -21.27 -3.23 20.66
C LEU A 427 -22.13 -4.17 21.52
N SER A 428 -21.54 -5.22 22.10
CA SER A 428 -22.11 -5.90 23.26
C SER A 428 -21.00 -6.33 24.22
N GLN A 429 -21.24 -6.04 25.50
CA GLN A 429 -20.35 -6.21 26.63
C GLN A 429 -19.98 -7.68 26.86
N HIS A 430 -18.93 -8.13 26.18
CA HIS A 430 -18.01 -9.14 26.70
C HIS A 430 -16.66 -8.44 26.77
N THR A 431 -15.84 -8.72 27.78
CA THR A 431 -14.47 -8.17 27.91
C THR A 431 -13.70 -8.44 26.61
N ALA A 432 -13.75 -7.48 25.69
CA ALA A 432 -13.36 -7.70 24.31
C ALA A 432 -11.85 -7.74 24.26
N SER A 433 -11.29 -8.93 24.13
CA SER A 433 -9.86 -9.09 23.94
C SER A 433 -9.45 -8.36 22.66
N THR A 434 -8.52 -7.42 22.77
CA THR A 434 -7.93 -6.74 21.61
C THR A 434 -7.34 -7.77 20.66
N PRO A 435 -7.63 -7.70 19.34
CA PRO A 435 -7.17 -8.71 18.41
C PRO A 435 -5.63 -8.68 18.27
N LEU A 436 -5.06 -9.86 18.10
CA LEU A 436 -3.64 -10.19 18.23
C LEU A 436 -3.34 -11.33 17.26
N PHE A 437 -2.16 -11.33 16.64
CA PHE A 437 -1.65 -12.50 15.92
C PHE A 437 -0.85 -13.38 16.87
N ASP A 438 -1.24 -14.65 16.97
CA ASP A 438 -0.45 -15.64 17.70
C ASP A 438 0.85 -15.94 16.95
N PRO A 439 2.02 -15.85 17.59
CA PRO A 439 3.29 -16.25 17.00
C PRO A 439 3.34 -17.79 16.88
N SER A 440 2.66 -18.31 15.85
CA SER A 440 2.60 -19.75 15.52
C SER A 440 3.64 -20.14 14.46
N GLU A 441 3.89 -21.45 14.30
CA GLU A 441 4.81 -22.01 13.28
C GLU A 441 4.50 -21.57 11.84
N LYS A 442 3.25 -21.19 11.54
CA LYS A 442 2.80 -20.87 10.17
C LYS A 442 2.99 -19.40 9.75
N GLY A 443 3.53 -18.55 10.62
CA GLY A 443 4.01 -17.22 10.21
C GLY A 443 3.98 -16.19 11.34
N ILE A 444 5.15 -15.70 11.73
CA ILE A 444 5.31 -14.63 12.73
C ILE A 444 5.24 -13.28 12.00
N TYR A 445 4.52 -12.29 12.53
CA TYR A 445 4.63 -10.91 12.09
C TYR A 445 5.69 -10.16 12.90
N THR A 446 6.38 -9.20 12.27
CA THR A 446 7.00 -8.11 13.01
C THR A 446 5.92 -7.10 13.33
N MET A 447 5.67 -6.88 14.62
CA MET A 447 4.82 -5.78 15.06
C MET A 447 5.57 -4.46 14.85
N ALA A 448 4.89 -3.48 14.27
CA ALA A 448 5.41 -2.12 14.14
C ALA A 448 4.50 -1.14 14.88
N THR A 449 5.05 -0.41 15.86
CA THR A 449 4.32 0.60 16.63
C THR A 449 4.89 1.98 16.35
N GLN A 450 4.10 2.81 15.68
CA GLN A 450 4.42 4.21 15.41
C GLN A 450 3.94 5.11 16.54
N ILE A 451 4.79 6.04 16.98
CA ILE A 451 4.40 7.13 17.89
C ILE A 451 4.01 8.35 17.05
N ILE A 452 2.76 8.80 17.20
CA ILE A 452 2.20 9.91 16.42
C ILE A 452 1.90 11.07 17.36
N GLN A 453 2.62 12.18 17.14
CA GLN A 453 2.47 13.41 17.92
C GLN A 453 1.25 14.21 17.44
N SER A 454 0.56 14.88 18.37
CA SER A 454 -0.46 15.87 18.00
C SER A 454 0.17 16.96 17.12
N PRO A 455 -0.47 17.36 16.00
CA PRO A 455 0.00 18.47 15.18
C PRO A 455 0.19 19.79 15.96
N ARG A 456 -0.62 20.00 17.00
CA ARG A 456 -0.62 21.18 17.87
C ARG A 456 0.19 20.99 19.16
N GLY A 457 0.52 19.74 19.52
CA GLY A 457 1.25 19.41 20.75
C GLY A 457 0.42 19.60 22.03
N ASP A 458 -0.88 19.80 21.89
CA ASP A 458 -1.89 20.00 22.93
C ASP A 458 -2.46 18.67 23.47
N LEU A 459 -2.39 17.61 22.68
CA LEU A 459 -2.91 16.28 23.02
C LEU A 459 -1.78 15.28 23.20
N GLU A 460 -2.01 14.30 24.07
CA GLU A 460 -1.10 13.17 24.24
C GLU A 460 -0.87 12.43 22.92
N PRO A 461 0.37 11.93 22.68
CA PRO A 461 0.66 11.14 21.49
C PRO A 461 -0.25 9.91 21.42
N VAL A 462 -0.64 9.54 20.21
CA VAL A 462 -1.31 8.26 19.95
C VAL A 462 -0.33 7.28 19.33
N LEU A 463 -0.58 6.00 19.59
CA LEU A 463 0.19 4.89 19.06
C LEU A 463 -0.61 4.22 17.95
N GLN A 464 0.04 3.90 16.85
CA GLN A 464 -0.53 3.08 15.79
C GLN A 464 0.29 1.80 15.67
N THR A 465 -0.28 0.68 16.12
CA THR A 465 0.34 -0.64 16.08
C THR A 465 -0.22 -1.48 14.96
N THR A 466 0.67 -1.88 14.05
CA THR A 466 0.37 -2.78 12.94
C THR A 466 0.80 -4.20 13.30
N ASN A 467 -0.10 -5.15 13.05
CA ASN A 467 0.05 -6.59 13.31
C ASN A 467 0.53 -6.87 14.74
N PRO A 468 -0.28 -6.53 15.75
CA PRO A 468 0.08 -6.74 17.15
C PRO A 468 0.35 -8.22 17.41
N VAL A 469 1.47 -8.49 18.09
CA VAL A 469 1.89 -9.79 18.64
C VAL A 469 2.11 -9.73 20.18
N ILE A 470 1.84 -8.58 20.79
CA ILE A 470 1.79 -8.36 22.24
C ILE A 470 0.38 -7.83 22.54
N PRO A 471 -0.29 -8.32 23.60
CA PRO A 471 -1.60 -7.82 24.00
C PRO A 471 -1.58 -6.30 24.26
N ILE A 472 -2.57 -5.59 23.69
CA ILE A 472 -2.82 -4.17 23.93
C ILE A 472 -4.02 -4.03 24.87
N ASN A 473 -3.90 -3.19 25.90
CA ASN A 473 -4.97 -2.95 26.86
C ASN A 473 -6.25 -2.42 26.16
N PRO A 474 -7.37 -3.15 26.20
CA PRO A 474 -8.62 -2.76 25.55
C PRO A 474 -9.12 -1.36 25.96
N ASN A 475 -8.88 -0.95 27.21
CA ASN A 475 -9.33 0.35 27.73
C ASN A 475 -8.56 1.54 27.14
N LYS A 476 -7.47 1.28 26.42
CA LYS A 476 -6.64 2.31 25.78
C LYS A 476 -6.81 2.32 24.25
N VAL A 477 -7.66 1.47 23.70
CA VAL A 477 -7.90 1.37 22.25
C VAL A 477 -8.83 2.49 21.80
N LEU A 478 -8.42 3.22 20.77
CA LEU A 478 -9.21 4.25 20.09
C LEU A 478 -9.91 3.67 18.85
N SER A 479 -9.23 2.79 18.11
CA SER A 479 -9.81 2.12 16.95
C SER A 479 -9.09 0.80 16.61
N ILE A 480 -9.80 -0.07 15.89
CA ILE A 480 -9.27 -1.30 15.31
C ILE A 480 -9.70 -1.36 13.85
N SER A 481 -8.74 -1.43 12.94
CA SER A 481 -8.97 -1.59 11.50
C SER A 481 -8.41 -2.92 11.02
N ARG A 482 -9.25 -3.71 10.35
CA ARG A 482 -8.85 -4.94 9.65
C ARG A 482 -8.80 -4.66 8.15
N LEU A 483 -7.65 -4.97 7.54
CA LEU A 483 -7.35 -4.70 6.15
C LEU A 483 -6.82 -5.97 5.49
N GLU A 484 -6.87 -6.02 4.17
CA GLU A 484 -6.16 -7.03 3.39
C GLU A 484 -5.08 -6.37 2.55
N ARG A 485 -3.86 -6.91 2.56
CA ARG A 485 -2.74 -6.40 1.76
C ARG A 485 -2.22 -7.46 0.81
N ALA A 486 -2.06 -7.06 -0.46
CA ALA A 486 -1.47 -7.91 -1.48
C ALA A 486 0.03 -8.12 -1.21
N LEU A 487 0.48 -9.36 -1.33
CA LEU A 487 1.89 -9.71 -1.30
C LEU A 487 2.56 -9.37 -2.65
N PRO A 488 3.89 -9.12 -2.68
CA PRO A 488 4.63 -9.04 -3.92
C PRO A 488 4.36 -10.24 -4.83
N LEU A 489 4.16 -9.98 -6.12
CA LEU A 489 3.92 -11.04 -7.09
C LEU A 489 5.18 -11.89 -7.25
N LYS A 490 5.04 -13.22 -7.18
CA LYS A 490 6.15 -14.14 -7.42
C LYS A 490 6.72 -14.00 -8.84
N ARG A 491 5.83 -13.91 -9.83
CA ARG A 491 6.16 -13.69 -11.25
C ARG A 491 5.50 -12.41 -11.77
N PRO A 492 6.06 -11.23 -11.46
CA PRO A 492 5.41 -9.95 -11.72
C PRO A 492 5.22 -9.69 -13.22
N THR A 493 6.23 -9.93 -14.06
CA THR A 493 6.16 -9.66 -15.51
C THR A 493 5.02 -10.42 -16.18
N GLU A 494 4.94 -11.73 -15.97
CA GLU A 494 3.88 -12.57 -16.54
C GLU A 494 2.50 -12.19 -16.02
N THR A 495 2.38 -12.02 -14.69
CA THR A 495 1.09 -11.80 -14.04
C THR A 495 0.53 -10.42 -14.41
N ILE A 496 1.36 -9.37 -14.37
CA ILE A 496 0.93 -8.01 -14.73
C ILE A 496 0.56 -7.93 -16.21
N HIS A 497 1.32 -8.58 -17.11
CA HIS A 497 0.96 -8.64 -18.52
C HIS A 497 -0.42 -9.30 -18.74
N ALA A 498 -0.71 -10.38 -18.00
CA ALA A 498 -2.01 -11.06 -18.07
C ALA A 498 -3.17 -10.27 -17.42
N LEU A 499 -2.88 -9.40 -16.44
CA LEU A 499 -3.88 -8.51 -15.84
C LEU A 499 -4.24 -7.33 -16.75
N ARG A 500 -3.38 -6.98 -17.71
CA ARG A 500 -3.58 -5.85 -18.62
C ARG A 500 -4.42 -6.26 -19.84
N PRO A 501 -5.30 -5.38 -20.33
CA PRO A 501 -6.01 -5.62 -21.57
C PRO A 501 -5.05 -5.52 -22.76
N ASN A 502 -5.03 -6.55 -23.61
CA ASN A 502 -4.20 -6.59 -24.82
C ASN A 502 -4.94 -6.12 -26.09
N SER A 503 -6.03 -5.36 -25.92
CA SER A 503 -6.90 -4.95 -27.03
C SER A 503 -7.55 -3.59 -26.77
N PRO A 504 -7.70 -2.73 -27.79
CA PRO A 504 -8.37 -1.44 -27.64
C PRO A 504 -9.87 -1.58 -27.30
N ASN A 505 -10.50 -2.69 -27.68
CA ASN A 505 -11.93 -2.90 -27.43
C ASN A 505 -12.25 -3.59 -26.11
N SER A 506 -11.28 -3.68 -25.19
CA SER A 506 -11.53 -4.33 -23.89
C SER A 506 -12.60 -3.61 -23.09
N LEU A 507 -13.50 -4.39 -22.48
CA LEU A 507 -14.58 -3.90 -21.65
C LEU A 507 -14.14 -3.68 -20.20
N VAL A 508 -13.06 -4.35 -19.78
CA VAL A 508 -12.58 -4.41 -18.39
C VAL A 508 -11.15 -3.91 -18.29
N TYR A 509 -10.89 -3.13 -17.26
CA TYR A 509 -9.56 -2.70 -16.83
C TYR A 509 -9.40 -2.97 -15.33
N LEU A 510 -8.21 -3.43 -14.93
CA LEU A 510 -7.88 -3.73 -13.54
C LEU A 510 -6.87 -2.71 -13.02
N VAL A 511 -7.16 -2.09 -11.87
CA VAL A 511 -6.26 -1.14 -11.21
C VAL A 511 -6.18 -1.43 -9.72
N GLY A 512 -5.04 -1.10 -9.11
CA GLY A 512 -4.76 -1.41 -7.72
C GLY A 512 -3.28 -1.65 -7.49
N SER A 513 -2.85 -1.70 -6.24
CA SER A 513 -1.44 -1.90 -5.89
C SER A 513 -0.87 -3.22 -6.44
N TYR A 514 -1.71 -4.25 -6.60
CA TYR A 514 -1.32 -5.55 -7.17
C TYR A 514 -1.15 -5.54 -8.70
N ALA A 515 -1.61 -4.50 -9.39
CA ALA A 515 -1.60 -4.41 -10.85
C ALA A 515 -0.40 -3.60 -11.39
N TYR A 516 0.65 -3.44 -10.57
CA TYR A 516 1.85 -2.67 -10.87
C TYR A 516 3.08 -3.36 -10.27
N PRO A 517 4.28 -3.25 -10.88
CA PRO A 517 5.48 -3.94 -10.38
C PRO A 517 5.95 -3.38 -9.02
N GLY A 518 6.71 -4.21 -8.30
CA GLY A 518 7.29 -3.89 -7.00
C GLY A 518 6.49 -4.41 -5.81
N ILE A 519 6.77 -3.84 -4.63
CA ILE A 519 5.98 -4.05 -3.41
C ILE A 519 4.61 -3.36 -3.60
N PRO A 520 3.47 -4.04 -3.38
CA PRO A 520 2.13 -3.49 -3.54
C PRO A 520 1.76 -2.36 -2.57
N LEU A 521 2.27 -1.16 -2.86
CA LEU A 521 2.08 0.07 -2.09
C LEU A 521 1.33 1.13 -2.92
N LEU A 522 1.21 2.36 -2.39
CA LEU A 522 0.45 3.45 -3.01
C LEU A 522 0.95 3.83 -4.40
N GLU A 523 2.25 3.71 -4.67
CA GLU A 523 2.82 3.92 -6.01
C GLU A 523 2.15 3.03 -7.05
N GLY A 524 1.91 1.75 -6.72
CA GLY A 524 1.26 0.81 -7.61
C GLY A 524 -0.20 1.17 -7.90
N CYS A 525 -0.89 1.79 -6.94
CA CYS A 525 -2.24 2.32 -7.17
C CYS A 525 -2.24 3.44 -8.23
N VAL A 526 -1.31 4.39 -8.12
CA VAL A 526 -1.21 5.51 -9.07
C VAL A 526 -0.69 5.05 -10.43
N GLY A 527 0.34 4.19 -10.44
CA GLY A 527 0.93 3.65 -11.65
C GLY A 527 -0.04 2.80 -12.47
N SER A 528 -0.79 1.90 -11.81
CA SER A 528 -1.81 1.11 -12.51
C SER A 528 -2.97 1.98 -13.02
N ALA A 529 -3.42 2.98 -12.24
CA ALA A 529 -4.43 3.94 -12.67
C ALA A 529 -3.99 4.73 -13.90
N LYS A 530 -2.77 5.28 -13.89
CA LYS A 530 -2.19 6.02 -15.03
C LYS A 530 -2.21 5.18 -16.31
N LEU A 531 -1.72 3.95 -16.25
CA LEU A 531 -1.69 3.04 -17.39
C LEU A 531 -3.09 2.65 -17.89
N ALA A 532 -4.04 2.43 -16.98
CA ALA A 532 -5.42 2.14 -17.37
C ALA A 532 -6.07 3.33 -18.09
N VAL A 533 -5.88 4.54 -17.57
CA VAL A 533 -6.37 5.78 -18.19
C VAL A 533 -5.78 5.96 -19.60
N GLU A 534 -4.47 5.79 -19.77
CA GLU A 534 -3.81 5.87 -21.09
C GLU A 534 -4.44 4.90 -22.08
N ASN A 535 -4.60 3.64 -21.67
CA ASN A 535 -5.16 2.60 -22.52
C ASN A 535 -6.63 2.87 -22.86
N ILE A 536 -7.45 3.32 -21.90
CA ILE A 536 -8.86 3.65 -22.13
C ILE A 536 -9.01 4.81 -23.13
N LEU A 537 -8.22 5.87 -22.97
CA LEU A 537 -8.30 7.05 -23.84
C LEU A 537 -7.75 6.78 -25.23
N ALA A 538 -6.66 6.02 -25.35
CA ALA A 538 -6.11 5.59 -26.64
C ALA A 538 -7.12 4.74 -27.41
N SER A 539 -7.82 3.85 -26.71
CA SER A 539 -8.88 3.01 -27.27
C SER A 539 -10.06 3.83 -27.79
N ASP A 540 -10.55 4.79 -27.01
CA ASP A 540 -11.64 5.68 -27.39
C ASP A 540 -11.27 6.54 -28.61
N LYS A 541 -10.05 7.08 -28.64
CA LYS A 541 -9.53 7.81 -29.80
C LYS A 541 -9.51 6.95 -31.06
N ALA A 542 -8.99 5.72 -30.97
CA ALA A 542 -8.95 4.80 -32.11
C ALA A 542 -10.35 4.42 -32.62
N ALA A 543 -11.31 4.23 -31.71
CA ALA A 543 -12.71 3.97 -32.07
C ALA A 543 -13.34 5.16 -32.82
N ARG A 544 -13.15 6.39 -32.32
CA ARG A 544 -13.65 7.61 -32.97
C ARG A 544 -13.03 7.82 -34.36
N GLU A 545 -11.72 7.61 -34.50
CA GLU A 545 -11.04 7.72 -35.80
C GLU A 545 -11.55 6.68 -36.81
N LYS A 546 -11.90 5.47 -36.36
CA LYS A 546 -12.47 4.43 -37.21
C LYS A 546 -13.85 4.83 -37.73
N VAL A 547 -14.72 5.38 -36.86
CA VAL A 547 -16.04 5.90 -37.24
C VAL A 547 -15.90 7.08 -38.20
N ALA A 548 -15.04 8.05 -37.90
CA ALA A 548 -14.81 9.22 -38.76
C ALA A 548 -14.28 8.88 -40.16
N LYS A 549 -13.53 7.77 -40.30
CA LYS A 549 -13.11 7.21 -41.59
C LYS A 549 -14.26 6.58 -42.37
N LEU A 550 -15.17 5.89 -41.70
CA LEU A 550 -16.35 5.28 -42.32
C LEU A 550 -17.33 6.35 -42.80
N ASP A 551 -17.49 7.44 -42.04
CA ASP A 551 -18.44 8.53 -42.33
C ASP A 551 -17.86 9.63 -43.26
N GLY A 552 -16.69 9.39 -43.89
CA GLY A 552 -16.05 10.33 -44.82
C GLY A 552 -15.58 11.67 -44.20
N SER A 553 -15.70 11.85 -42.89
CA SER A 553 -15.49 13.11 -42.16
C SER A 553 -14.03 13.34 -41.73
N ALA A 554 -13.14 12.37 -41.98
CA ALA A 554 -11.74 12.34 -41.54
C ALA A 554 -10.91 13.60 -41.90
N LYS A 555 -11.27 14.35 -42.96
CA LYS A 555 -10.58 15.60 -43.35
C LYS A 555 -10.90 16.81 -42.44
N LYS A 556 -12.09 16.86 -41.80
CA LYS A 556 -12.49 17.97 -40.92
C LYS A 556 -11.91 17.83 -39.51
N GLU A 557 -11.80 16.60 -39.00
CA GLU A 557 -11.35 16.34 -37.63
C GLU A 557 -9.84 16.52 -37.47
N LYS A 558 -9.02 16.17 -38.48
CA LYS A 558 -7.58 16.43 -38.48
C LYS A 558 -7.22 17.92 -38.33
N LYS A 559 -8.03 18.85 -38.87
CA LYS A 559 -7.82 20.30 -38.74
C LYS A 559 -8.21 20.84 -37.35
N ARG A 560 -9.26 20.31 -36.72
CA ARG A 560 -9.70 20.72 -35.36
C ARG A 560 -8.82 20.13 -34.26
N VAL A 561 -8.44 18.86 -34.38
CA VAL A 561 -7.61 18.15 -33.40
C VAL A 561 -6.14 18.58 -33.51
N GLY A 562 -5.65 18.86 -34.73
CA GLY A 562 -4.28 19.33 -34.95
C GLY A 562 -3.97 20.69 -34.29
N TRP A 563 -4.94 21.60 -34.17
CA TRP A 563 -4.75 22.90 -33.52
C TRP A 563 -4.84 22.81 -31.99
N PHE A 564 -5.77 22.02 -31.43
CA PHE A 564 -5.92 21.83 -29.98
C PHE A 564 -4.92 20.84 -29.35
N ALA A 565 -4.42 19.86 -30.09
CA ALA A 565 -3.43 18.90 -29.59
C ALA A 565 -2.01 19.47 -29.55
N TRP A 566 -1.70 20.45 -30.41
CA TRP A 566 -0.37 21.08 -30.47
C TRP A 566 -0.12 22.00 -29.25
N GLN A 567 -1.16 22.58 -28.65
CA GLN A 567 -1.05 23.36 -27.40
C GLN A 567 -0.92 22.52 -26.12
N ARG A 568 -1.22 21.20 -26.16
CA ARG A 568 -1.10 20.27 -25.02
C ARG A 568 0.04 19.26 -25.18
N GLY A 569 0.88 19.43 -26.21
CA GLY A 569 2.03 18.58 -26.48
C GLY A 569 3.19 18.87 -25.52
N GLY A 570 3.17 18.27 -24.35
CA GLY A 570 4.33 18.28 -23.43
C GLY A 570 4.08 17.64 -22.07
N LEU A 571 2.84 17.65 -21.57
CA LEU A 571 2.49 17.09 -20.28
C LEU A 571 1.71 15.78 -20.48
N GLY A 572 2.02 14.75 -19.68
CA GLY A 572 1.43 13.42 -19.80
C GLY A 572 -0.06 13.37 -19.45
N VAL A 573 -0.57 12.17 -19.12
CA VAL A 573 -1.96 11.96 -18.68
C VAL A 573 -2.40 13.05 -17.68
N GLY A 574 -3.47 13.77 -18.01
CA GLY A 574 -4.14 14.66 -17.07
C GLY A 574 -3.47 16.01 -16.82
N ASP A 575 -2.59 16.46 -17.72
CA ASP A 575 -1.80 17.70 -17.57
C ASP A 575 -0.85 17.68 -16.36
N VAL A 576 -0.48 16.47 -15.90
CA VAL A 576 0.45 16.26 -14.77
C VAL A 576 1.88 16.22 -15.29
N ASP A 577 2.76 16.96 -14.63
CA ASP A 577 4.20 16.75 -14.75
C ASP A 577 4.61 15.51 -13.93
N TRP A 578 4.68 14.37 -14.59
CA TRP A 578 5.02 13.09 -13.97
C TRP A 578 6.51 12.96 -13.59
N ASP A 579 7.36 13.92 -13.97
CA ASP A 579 8.78 13.90 -13.64
C ASP A 579 9.13 14.61 -12.32
N VAL A 580 8.22 15.42 -11.77
CA VAL A 580 8.41 16.13 -10.49
C VAL A 580 8.83 15.17 -9.38
N GLY A 581 8.10 14.05 -9.22
CA GLY A 581 8.39 13.07 -8.18
C GLY A 581 9.63 12.21 -8.41
N ARG A 582 10.25 12.25 -9.60
CA ARG A 582 11.52 11.53 -9.86
C ARG A 582 12.72 12.20 -9.18
N GLY A 583 12.55 13.43 -8.70
CA GLY A 583 13.58 14.19 -8.00
C GLY A 583 14.52 14.95 -8.93
N SER A 584 15.62 15.44 -8.36
CA SER A 584 16.59 16.29 -9.08
C SER A 584 17.27 15.57 -10.26
N ARG A 585 17.95 16.32 -11.13
CA ARG A 585 18.73 15.73 -12.24
C ARG A 585 19.75 14.70 -11.76
N ILE A 586 20.43 14.96 -10.64
CA ILE A 586 21.42 14.05 -10.04
C ILE A 586 20.76 12.74 -9.63
N VAL A 587 19.61 12.84 -8.97
CA VAL A 587 18.84 11.67 -8.54
C VAL A 587 18.35 10.85 -9.74
N ARG A 588 17.94 11.51 -10.82
CA ARG A 588 17.56 10.83 -12.08
C ARG A 588 18.73 10.13 -12.74
N ILE A 589 19.93 10.71 -12.72
CA ILE A 589 21.15 10.07 -13.24
C ILE A 589 21.50 8.84 -12.40
N TRP A 590 21.43 8.95 -11.07
CA TRP A 590 21.68 7.82 -10.17
C TRP A 590 20.75 6.63 -10.44
N ARG A 591 19.48 6.89 -10.75
CA ARG A 591 18.47 5.87 -11.03
C ARG A 591 18.30 5.52 -12.51
N TRP A 592 19.23 5.91 -13.37
CA TRP A 592 19.16 5.52 -14.77
C TRP A 592 19.32 4.01 -14.90
N ARG A 593 18.58 3.40 -15.84
CA ARG A 593 18.64 1.97 -16.12
C ARG A 593 19.10 1.72 -17.56
N ARG A 594 20.07 0.81 -17.72
CA ARG A 594 20.71 0.53 -19.02
C ARG A 594 19.75 0.03 -20.10
N LYS A 595 18.65 -0.61 -19.71
CA LYS A 595 17.64 -1.22 -20.60
C LYS A 595 16.40 -0.36 -20.85
N GLU A 596 16.34 0.88 -20.33
CA GLU A 596 15.21 1.79 -20.55
C GLU A 596 15.45 2.82 -21.67
N GLN A 597 16.63 2.81 -22.30
CA GLN A 597 16.88 3.38 -23.64
C GLN A 597 16.76 2.27 -24.68
#